data_AF-A0A9D2M0S7-F1
#
_entry.id   AF-A0A9D2M0S7-F1
#
_cell.length_a   1.000
_cell.length_b   1.000
_cell.length_c   1.000
_cell.angle_alpha   90.00
_cell.angle_beta   90.00
_cell.angle_gamma   90.00
#
_symmetry.space_group_name_H-M   'P 1'
#
loop_
_entity.id
_entity.type
_entity.pdbx_description
1 polymer ?
#
loop_
_entity_poly.entity_id
_entity_poly.type
_entity_poly.pdbx_seq_one_letter_code
_entity_poly.pdbx_strand_id
1 'polypeptide(L)'
;MCQIVQMFSPVDTGFSYPSSLYEMWLGGEWASYASALVFLLLPLFATLPFSSSLAEDKKSGYLIQLLIRGKRLSVFFRYAVSTFLSGFVAAVLPFLENLFLNAAIYPALMPQPSTYTFSPSLRGFMVKIFYSEPLLYCLLYVLLIGIFFGALACFGLSLCFFIQSPVVVHLLVFAVYFWVYYLTMQLGWYSLNPYVFLNPTQAAVFQVPVYLIYVIGMLSISAVLIALGGKKYEHLT
;
A
#
# COMPACT_ATOMS: atom_id res chain seq x y z
N MET A 1 -6.08 20.12 -8.32
CA MET A 1 -5.90 21.44 -8.97
C MET A 1 -4.83 21.42 -10.06
N CYS A 2 -3.69 20.73 -9.87
CA CYS A 2 -2.68 20.59 -10.95
C CYS A 2 -3.18 19.87 -12.22
N GLN A 3 -4.05 18.86 -12.09
CA GLN A 3 -4.58 18.12 -13.24
C GLN A 3 -5.61 18.91 -14.09
N ILE A 4 -6.20 19.99 -13.55
CA ILE A 4 -7.13 20.84 -14.31
C ILE A 4 -6.35 21.78 -15.26
N VAL A 5 -5.11 22.13 -14.93
CA VAL A 5 -4.29 23.05 -15.75
C VAL A 5 -3.73 22.37 -17.00
N GLN A 6 -3.47 21.06 -16.96
CA GLN A 6 -3.04 20.30 -18.15
C GLN A 6 -4.17 20.08 -19.18
N MET A 7 -5.43 20.34 -18.80
CA MET A 7 -6.55 20.35 -19.74
C MET A 7 -6.49 21.52 -20.76
N PHE A 8 -5.63 22.53 -20.52
CA PHE A 8 -5.58 23.78 -21.31
C PHE A 8 -4.28 24.04 -22.08
N SER A 9 -3.32 23.10 -22.17
CA SER A 9 -2.20 23.23 -23.11
C SER A 9 -2.44 22.36 -24.34
N PRO A 10 -2.86 22.94 -25.48
CA PRO A 10 -2.86 22.21 -26.74
C PRO A 10 -1.41 22.14 -27.21
N VAL A 11 -0.76 20.99 -27.04
CA VAL A 11 0.37 20.65 -27.89
C VAL A 11 -0.14 19.62 -28.89
N ASP A 12 -0.93 20.15 -29.84
CA ASP A 12 -1.32 19.47 -31.06
C ASP A 12 -0.09 19.29 -31.94
N THR A 13 0.69 18.25 -31.66
CA THR A 13 1.45 17.57 -32.71
C THR A 13 0.71 16.27 -32.99
N GLY A 14 0.11 16.15 -34.18
CA GLY A 14 -0.76 15.03 -34.59
C GLY A 14 -0.12 13.64 -34.65
N PHE A 15 1.01 13.42 -33.96
CA PHE A 15 1.72 12.16 -33.80
C PHE A 15 1.70 11.63 -32.36
N SER A 16 1.09 12.36 -31.41
CA SER A 16 1.04 11.94 -30.00
C SER A 16 -0.23 11.15 -29.71
N TYR A 17 -0.09 10.00 -29.05
CA TYR A 17 -1.22 9.19 -28.62
C TYR A 17 -2.07 9.97 -27.61
N PRO A 18 -3.40 10.02 -27.77
CA PRO A 18 -4.26 10.81 -26.89
C PRO A 18 -4.22 10.28 -25.45
N SER A 19 -4.27 11.20 -24.47
CA SER A 19 -4.25 10.85 -23.06
C SER A 19 -5.36 9.86 -22.70
N SER A 20 -4.98 8.77 -22.05
CA SER A 20 -5.89 7.67 -21.70
C SER A 20 -6.02 7.51 -20.19
N LEU A 21 -7.11 6.89 -19.76
CA LEU A 21 -7.36 6.51 -18.37
C LEU A 21 -6.15 5.81 -17.72
N TYR A 22 -5.55 4.87 -18.45
CA TYR A 22 -4.48 4.00 -17.93
C TYR A 22 -3.13 4.71 -17.77
N GLU A 23 -3.00 5.90 -18.33
CA GLU A 23 -1.86 6.79 -18.15
C GLU A 23 -2.10 7.79 -17.02
N MET A 24 -3.31 8.37 -16.94
CA MET A 24 -3.64 9.50 -16.07
C MET A 24 -4.06 9.11 -14.63
N TRP A 25 -4.28 7.83 -14.36
CA TRP A 25 -4.53 7.36 -12.99
C TRP A 25 -3.25 7.37 -12.14
N LEU A 26 -3.39 7.43 -10.82
CA LEU A 26 -2.29 7.56 -9.85
C LEU A 26 -1.16 6.52 -10.04
N GLY A 27 -1.49 5.32 -10.53
CA GLY A 27 -0.52 4.27 -10.80
C GLY A 27 0.13 4.30 -12.18
N GLY A 28 -0.40 5.09 -13.11
CA GLY A 28 0.08 5.23 -14.50
C GLY A 28 0.99 6.43 -14.70
N GLU A 29 0.89 7.46 -13.86
CA GLU A 29 1.71 8.67 -13.96
C GLU A 29 3.09 8.48 -13.30
N TRP A 30 4.16 8.73 -14.05
CA TRP A 30 5.55 8.59 -13.58
C TRP A 30 6.15 9.89 -12.99
N ALA A 31 5.66 11.06 -13.42
CA ALA A 31 6.26 12.37 -13.11
C ALA A 31 5.46 13.23 -12.12
N SER A 32 4.29 12.76 -11.68
CA SER A 32 3.39 13.55 -10.86
C SER A 32 3.82 13.51 -9.39
N TYR A 33 4.16 14.68 -8.83
CA TYR A 33 4.46 14.84 -7.41
C TYR A 33 3.34 14.33 -6.49
N ALA A 34 2.09 14.38 -6.96
CA ALA A 34 0.93 13.89 -6.21
C ALA A 34 0.99 12.36 -6.02
N SER A 35 1.33 11.60 -7.07
CA SER A 35 1.46 10.14 -6.98
C SER A 35 2.58 9.75 -6.00
N ALA A 36 3.74 10.41 -6.10
CA ALA A 36 4.86 10.18 -5.20
C ALA A 36 4.48 10.42 -3.73
N LEU A 37 3.78 11.52 -3.44
CA LEU A 37 3.32 11.85 -2.09
C LEU A 37 2.31 10.83 -1.55
N VAL A 38 1.36 10.37 -2.38
CA VAL A 38 0.40 9.34 -1.96
C VAL A 38 1.14 8.08 -1.55
N PHE A 39 2.03 7.55 -2.39
CA PHE A 39 2.79 6.35 -2.07
C PHE A 39 3.68 6.50 -0.82
N LEU A 40 4.25 7.70 -0.60
CA LEU A 40 5.06 7.98 0.58
C LEU A 40 4.21 8.02 1.86
N LEU A 41 2.99 8.58 1.80
CA LEU A 41 2.11 8.78 2.95
C LEU A 41 1.19 7.58 3.23
N LEU A 42 1.05 6.63 2.30
CA LEU A 42 0.26 5.40 2.47
C LEU A 42 0.52 4.63 3.78
N PRO A 43 1.76 4.47 4.27
CA PRO A 43 2.01 3.84 5.57
C PRO A 43 1.25 4.51 6.73
N LEU A 44 1.11 5.85 6.70
CA LEU A 44 0.36 6.58 7.72
C LEU A 44 -1.14 6.29 7.57
N PHE A 45 -1.69 6.41 6.35
CA PHE A 45 -3.11 6.15 6.13
C PHE A 45 -3.52 4.72 6.45
N ALA A 46 -2.69 3.73 6.11
CA ALA A 46 -2.95 2.32 6.37
C ALA A 46 -2.96 1.98 7.87
N THR A 47 -2.21 2.72 8.69
CA THR A 47 -2.04 2.43 10.12
C THR A 47 -3.03 3.17 11.03
N LEU A 48 -3.60 4.28 10.56
CA LEU A 48 -4.59 5.08 11.31
C LEU A 48 -5.87 4.35 11.75
N PRO A 49 -6.56 3.57 10.90
CA PRO A 49 -7.90 3.06 11.25
C PRO A 49 -7.86 2.00 12.36
N PHE A 50 -6.79 1.19 12.46
CA PHE A 50 -6.75 0.13 13.47
C PHE A 50 -6.26 0.63 14.83
N SER A 51 -5.40 1.64 14.84
CA SER A 51 -4.71 2.08 16.04
C SER A 51 -5.64 2.81 17.00
N SER A 52 -6.61 3.55 16.47
CA SER A 52 -7.66 4.23 17.22
C SER A 52 -8.53 3.20 17.94
N SER A 53 -9.00 2.19 17.21
CA SER A 53 -9.80 1.10 17.76
C SER A 53 -9.06 0.32 18.85
N LEU A 54 -7.80 -0.09 18.62
CA LEU A 54 -7.05 -0.82 19.64
C LEU A 54 -6.70 0.05 20.87
N ALA A 55 -6.36 1.32 20.65
CA ALA A 55 -6.04 2.23 21.76
C ALA A 55 -7.26 2.46 22.64
N GLU A 56 -8.45 2.59 22.04
CA GLU A 56 -9.72 2.70 22.74
C GLU A 56 -10.06 1.42 23.51
N ASP A 57 -9.87 0.25 22.89
CA ASP A 57 -10.06 -1.06 23.54
C ASP A 57 -9.14 -1.28 24.74
N LYS A 58 -7.91 -0.76 24.67
CA LYS A 58 -6.96 -0.80 25.80
C LYS A 58 -7.35 0.17 26.91
N LYS A 59 -7.77 1.38 26.54
CA LYS A 59 -8.16 2.43 27.50
C LYS A 59 -9.44 2.07 28.25
N SER A 60 -10.41 1.46 27.56
CA SER A 60 -11.68 1.00 28.14
C SER A 60 -11.56 -0.30 28.95
N GLY A 61 -10.44 -1.03 28.83
CA GLY A 61 -10.28 -2.35 29.42
C GLY A 61 -11.02 -3.46 28.67
N TYR A 62 -11.66 -3.15 27.53
CA TYR A 62 -12.38 -4.12 26.71
C TYR A 62 -11.48 -5.28 26.24
N LEU A 63 -10.22 -4.99 25.93
CA LEU A 63 -9.23 -6.02 25.58
C LEU A 63 -9.07 -7.07 26.69
N ILE A 64 -9.06 -6.66 27.96
CA ILE A 64 -8.92 -7.58 29.10
C ILE A 64 -10.18 -8.46 29.22
N GLN A 65 -11.36 -7.87 29.06
CA GLN A 65 -12.63 -8.61 29.10
C GLN A 65 -12.72 -9.68 28.00
N LEU A 66 -12.23 -9.38 26.79
CA LEU A 66 -12.14 -10.35 25.70
C LEU A 66 -11.17 -11.50 26.02
N LEU A 67 -10.03 -11.18 26.65
CA LEU A 67 -9.02 -12.17 27.03
C LEU A 67 -9.50 -13.11 28.15
N ILE A 68 -10.27 -12.61 29.12
CA ILE A 68 -10.84 -13.45 30.20
C ILE A 68 -11.90 -14.42 29.66
N ARG A 69 -12.70 -13.99 28.67
CA ARG A 69 -13.83 -14.79 28.14
C ARG A 69 -13.45 -15.72 26.99
N GLY A 70 -12.29 -15.54 26.38
CA GLY A 70 -11.93 -16.18 25.12
C GLY A 70 -10.51 -16.74 25.09
N LYS A 71 -10.25 -17.66 24.15
CA LYS A 71 -8.88 -18.14 23.90
C LYS A 71 -8.03 -17.00 23.36
N ARG A 72 -6.92 -16.68 24.05
CA ARG A 72 -5.96 -15.61 23.67
C ARG A 72 -5.61 -15.58 22.19
N LEU A 73 -5.24 -16.73 21.62
CA LEU A 73 -4.84 -16.83 20.21
C LEU A 73 -5.98 -16.44 19.26
N SER A 74 -7.22 -16.78 19.61
CA SER A 74 -8.40 -16.42 18.83
C SER A 74 -8.70 -14.92 18.90
N VAL A 75 -8.53 -14.30 20.07
CA VAL A 75 -8.69 -12.84 20.25
C VAL A 75 -7.67 -12.10 19.40
N PHE A 76 -6.39 -12.45 19.49
CA PHE A 76 -5.35 -11.77 18.70
C PHE A 76 -5.46 -12.04 17.21
N PHE A 77 -5.89 -13.24 16.80
CA PHE A 77 -6.18 -13.51 15.39
C PHE A 77 -7.29 -12.60 14.85
N ARG A 78 -8.36 -12.36 15.63
CA ARG A 78 -9.43 -11.42 15.25
C ARG A 78 -8.91 -10.00 15.08
N TYR A 79 -8.06 -9.53 16.01
CA TYR A 79 -7.41 -8.22 15.87
C TYR A 79 -6.52 -8.16 14.63
N ALA A 80 -5.70 -9.18 14.38
CA ALA A 80 -4.84 -9.23 13.20
C ALA A 80 -5.64 -9.18 11.88
N VAL A 81 -6.73 -9.94 11.77
CA VAL A 81 -7.59 -9.92 10.57
C VAL A 81 -8.28 -8.57 10.40
N SER A 82 -8.82 -8.00 11.49
CA SER A 82 -9.47 -6.68 11.46
C SER A 82 -8.48 -5.59 11.04
N THR A 83 -7.26 -5.61 11.60
CA THR A 83 -6.20 -4.67 11.25
C THR A 83 -5.75 -4.84 9.81
N PHE A 84 -5.55 -6.07 9.33
CA PHE A 84 -5.17 -6.34 7.94
C PHE A 84 -6.19 -5.75 6.99
N LEU A 85 -7.48 -6.03 7.23
CA LEU A 85 -8.56 -5.56 6.36
C LEU A 85 -8.70 -4.04 6.40
N SER A 86 -8.58 -3.44 7.58
CA SER A 86 -8.63 -1.98 7.74
C SER A 86 -7.48 -1.28 6.99
N GLY A 87 -6.25 -1.81 7.12
CA GLY A 87 -5.08 -1.29 6.40
C GLY A 87 -5.16 -1.52 4.90
N PHE A 88 -5.68 -2.68 4.46
CA PHE A 88 -5.94 -3.00 3.06
C PHE A 88 -6.91 -1.98 2.44
N VAL A 89 -8.07 -1.76 3.07
CA VAL A 89 -9.10 -0.84 2.56
C VAL A 89 -8.58 0.59 2.54
N ALA A 90 -7.91 1.04 3.61
CA ALA A 90 -7.35 2.38 3.67
C ALA A 90 -6.30 2.66 2.59
N ALA A 91 -5.53 1.64 2.19
CA ALA A 91 -4.57 1.76 1.10
C ALA A 91 -5.21 1.69 -0.29
N VAL A 92 -6.25 0.86 -0.47
CA VAL A 92 -6.93 0.65 -1.76
C VAL A 92 -7.85 1.81 -2.15
N LEU A 93 -8.53 2.40 -1.17
CA LEU A 93 -9.53 3.45 -1.37
C LEU A 93 -9.03 4.63 -2.24
N PRO A 94 -7.89 5.28 -1.94
CA PRO A 94 -7.43 6.43 -2.74
C PRO A 94 -7.12 6.07 -4.21
N PHE A 95 -6.68 4.84 -4.48
CA PHE A 95 -6.41 4.41 -5.86
C PHE A 95 -7.70 4.12 -6.63
N LEU A 96 -8.68 3.48 -5.98
CA LEU A 96 -9.97 3.21 -6.62
C LEU A 96 -10.70 4.52 -6.91
N GLU A 97 -10.79 5.42 -5.94
CA GLU A 97 -11.42 6.73 -6.13
C GLU A 97 -10.78 7.51 -7.28
N ASN A 98 -9.45 7.55 -7.34
CA ASN A 98 -8.76 8.20 -8.44
C ASN A 98 -9.00 7.52 -9.80
N LEU A 99 -9.02 6.18 -9.84
CA LEU A 99 -9.31 5.44 -11.07
C LEU A 99 -10.73 5.71 -11.57
N PHE A 100 -11.72 5.75 -10.67
CA PHE A 100 -13.11 6.07 -11.02
C PHE A 100 -13.27 7.51 -11.51
N LEU A 101 -12.64 8.48 -10.84
CA LEU A 101 -12.66 9.89 -11.26
C LEU A 101 -12.02 10.08 -12.64
N ASN A 102 -10.88 9.44 -12.87
CA ASN A 102 -10.23 9.49 -14.18
C ASN A 102 -11.03 8.77 -15.27
N ALA A 103 -11.76 7.69 -14.93
CA ALA A 103 -12.62 6.99 -15.89
C ALA A 103 -13.81 7.84 -16.36
N ALA A 104 -14.23 8.83 -15.55
CA ALA A 104 -15.26 9.79 -15.94
C ALA A 104 -14.74 10.91 -16.85
N ILE A 105 -13.43 11.18 -16.84
CA ILE A 105 -12.80 12.31 -17.57
C ILE A 105 -12.12 11.83 -18.85
N TYR A 106 -11.38 10.72 -18.77
CA TYR A 106 -10.53 10.21 -19.85
C TYR A 106 -11.10 8.96 -20.50
N PRO A 107 -10.95 8.80 -21.83
CA PRO A 107 -11.37 7.59 -22.50
C PRO A 107 -10.48 6.39 -22.12
N ALA A 108 -11.10 5.21 -22.01
CA ALA A 108 -10.43 3.95 -21.74
C ALA A 108 -9.82 3.36 -23.03
N LEU A 109 -8.78 4.03 -23.56
CA LEU A 109 -8.10 3.60 -24.77
C LEU A 109 -7.08 2.49 -24.50
N MET A 110 -7.06 1.44 -25.34
CA MET A 110 -6.14 0.32 -25.18
C MET A 110 -4.68 0.75 -25.39
N PRO A 111 -3.77 0.53 -24.42
CA PRO A 111 -2.37 0.90 -24.56
C PRO A 111 -1.73 0.26 -25.81
N GLN A 112 -0.91 1.03 -26.53
CA GLN A 112 -0.18 0.55 -27.69
C GLN A 112 1.33 0.54 -27.40
N PRO A 113 2.01 -0.63 -27.49
CA PRO A 113 3.44 -0.72 -27.20
C PRO A 113 4.33 0.14 -28.12
N SER A 114 3.87 0.38 -29.35
CA SER A 114 4.60 1.10 -30.39
C SER A 114 4.76 2.60 -30.11
N THR A 115 3.91 3.15 -29.24
CA THR A 115 3.87 4.60 -29.01
C THR A 115 4.86 5.06 -27.94
N TYR A 116 5.37 4.15 -27.10
CA TYR A 116 6.28 4.46 -25.98
C TYR A 116 5.76 5.55 -25.00
N THR A 117 4.46 5.83 -24.99
CA THR A 117 3.82 6.82 -24.09
C THR A 117 3.43 6.23 -22.74
N PHE A 118 3.38 4.90 -22.62
CA PHE A 118 2.95 4.22 -21.41
C PHE A 118 4.14 3.80 -20.53
N SER A 119 4.01 4.02 -19.22
CA SER A 119 5.12 3.82 -18.28
C SER A 119 5.62 2.40 -18.05
N PRO A 120 4.81 1.31 -18.04
CA PRO A 120 5.37 -0.01 -17.72
C PRO A 120 6.34 -0.47 -18.81
N SER A 121 7.58 -0.74 -18.39
CA SER A 121 8.62 -1.31 -19.25
C SER A 121 8.12 -2.54 -19.99
N LEU A 122 8.49 -2.74 -21.26
CA LEU A 122 8.08 -3.89 -22.07
C LEU A 122 8.49 -5.26 -21.47
N ARG A 123 9.43 -5.27 -20.52
CA ARG A 123 9.88 -6.46 -19.79
C ARG A 123 9.38 -6.52 -18.34
N GLY A 124 8.48 -5.61 -17.98
CA GLY A 124 7.88 -5.52 -16.66
C GLY A 124 6.95 -6.69 -16.33
N PHE A 125 6.64 -6.80 -15.04
CA PHE A 125 5.68 -7.73 -14.49
C PHE A 125 4.27 -7.45 -15.03
N MET A 126 3.52 -8.51 -15.37
CA MET A 126 2.15 -8.42 -15.89
C MET A 126 1.95 -7.53 -17.14
N VAL A 127 3.02 -7.18 -17.87
CA VAL A 127 2.93 -6.26 -19.03
C VAL A 127 2.07 -6.82 -20.17
N LYS A 128 2.06 -8.15 -20.34
CA LYS A 128 1.13 -8.80 -21.29
C LYS A 128 -0.32 -8.48 -20.96
N ILE A 129 -0.66 -8.48 -19.66
CA ILE A 129 -2.01 -8.15 -19.17
C ILE A 129 -2.27 -6.66 -19.36
N PHE A 130 -1.28 -5.80 -19.13
CA PHE A 130 -1.44 -4.35 -19.37
C PHE A 130 -1.84 -4.02 -20.82
N TYR A 131 -1.25 -4.71 -21.80
CA TYR A 131 -1.57 -4.47 -23.22
C TYR A 131 -2.80 -5.24 -23.73
N SER A 132 -3.24 -6.31 -23.05
CA SER A 132 -4.46 -7.05 -23.42
C SER A 132 -5.71 -6.55 -22.67
N GLU A 133 -5.60 -6.41 -21.36
CA GLU A 133 -6.68 -6.10 -20.40
C GLU A 133 -6.18 -5.08 -19.36
N PRO A 134 -5.99 -3.80 -19.75
CA PRO A 134 -5.35 -2.78 -18.92
C PRO A 134 -6.09 -2.50 -17.60
N LEU A 135 -7.42 -2.59 -17.60
CA LEU A 135 -8.21 -2.43 -16.37
C LEU A 135 -7.91 -3.54 -15.35
N LEU A 136 -7.77 -4.79 -15.81
CA LEU A 136 -7.40 -5.91 -14.95
C LEU A 136 -6.01 -5.69 -14.35
N TYR A 137 -5.06 -5.18 -15.14
CA TYR A 137 -3.73 -4.82 -14.64
C TYR A 137 -3.81 -3.77 -13.51
N CYS A 138 -4.58 -2.69 -13.69
CA CYS A 138 -4.78 -1.67 -12.67
C CYS A 138 -5.33 -2.27 -11.36
N LEU A 139 -6.38 -3.09 -11.45
CA LEU A 139 -7.00 -3.72 -10.29
C LEU A 139 -6.05 -4.70 -9.57
N LEU A 140 -5.26 -5.47 -10.32
CA LEU A 140 -4.27 -6.38 -9.73
C LEU A 140 -3.19 -5.62 -8.97
N TYR A 141 -2.72 -4.48 -9.50
CA TYR A 141 -1.75 -3.64 -8.80
C TYR A 141 -2.33 -2.98 -7.56
N VAL A 142 -3.57 -2.49 -7.63
CA VAL A 142 -4.28 -1.96 -6.45
C VAL A 142 -4.39 -3.03 -5.36
N LEU A 143 -4.69 -4.28 -5.73
CA LEU A 143 -4.74 -5.41 -4.80
C LEU A 143 -3.36 -5.70 -4.18
N LEU A 144 -2.28 -5.68 -4.97
CA LEU A 144 -0.91 -5.87 -4.45
C LEU A 144 -0.51 -4.79 -3.45
N ILE A 145 -0.85 -3.53 -3.74
CA ILE A 145 -0.67 -2.39 -2.84
C ILE A 145 -1.44 -2.63 -1.54
N GLY A 146 -2.73 -2.99 -1.65
CA GLY A 146 -3.57 -3.29 -0.49
C GLY A 146 -3.00 -4.39 0.41
N ILE A 147 -2.55 -5.51 -0.17
CA ILE A 147 -1.96 -6.62 0.61
C ILE A 147 -0.70 -6.17 1.35
N PHE A 148 0.17 -5.39 0.68
CA PHE A 148 1.41 -4.93 1.28
C PHE A 148 1.14 -4.02 2.48
N PHE A 149 0.26 -3.03 2.32
CA PHE A 149 -0.07 -2.09 3.40
C PHE A 149 -0.94 -2.72 4.50
N GLY A 150 -1.77 -3.72 4.17
CA GLY A 150 -2.45 -4.55 5.17
C GLY A 150 -1.47 -5.34 6.04
N ALA A 151 -0.43 -5.93 5.44
CA ALA A 151 0.64 -6.62 6.19
C ALA A 151 1.47 -5.64 7.04
N LEU A 152 1.76 -4.44 6.52
CA LEU A 152 2.42 -3.37 7.27
C LEU A 152 1.58 -2.91 8.48
N ALA A 153 0.26 -2.84 8.33
CA ALA A 153 -0.65 -2.51 9.42
C ALA A 153 -0.61 -3.59 10.53
N CYS A 154 -0.58 -4.88 10.17
CA CYS A 154 -0.39 -5.97 11.13
C CYS A 154 0.95 -5.88 11.86
N PHE A 155 2.02 -5.50 11.17
CA PHE A 155 3.30 -5.22 11.81
C PHE A 155 3.18 -4.08 12.83
N GLY A 156 2.50 -2.98 12.48
CA GLY A 156 2.18 -1.91 13.43
C GLY A 156 1.38 -2.37 14.65
N LEU A 157 0.34 -3.19 14.45
CA LEU A 157 -0.44 -3.78 15.55
C LEU A 157 0.44 -4.55 16.53
N SER A 158 1.40 -5.32 16.01
CA SER A 158 2.29 -6.12 16.86
C SER A 158 3.14 -5.25 17.80
N LEU A 159 3.55 -4.05 17.34
CA LEU A 159 4.31 -3.08 18.14
C LEU A 159 3.46 -2.41 19.21
N CYS A 160 2.15 -2.26 18.99
CA CYS A 160 1.24 -1.71 19.99
C CYS A 160 1.22 -2.54 21.28
N PHE A 161 1.56 -3.83 21.28
CA PHE A 161 1.65 -4.62 22.52
C PHE A 161 2.82 -4.22 23.43
N PHE A 162 3.82 -3.52 22.88
CA PHE A 162 5.00 -3.07 23.61
C PHE A 162 4.97 -1.57 23.88
N ILE A 163 4.36 -0.79 22.98
CA ILE A 163 4.29 0.67 23.06
C ILE A 163 2.87 1.10 23.44
N GLN A 164 2.75 1.91 24.50
CA GLN A 164 1.46 2.38 25.00
C GLN A 164 0.81 3.45 24.11
N SER A 165 1.63 4.36 23.54
CA SER A 165 1.14 5.45 22.71
C SER A 165 0.89 4.98 21.27
N PRO A 166 -0.36 5.00 20.78
CA PRO A 166 -0.64 4.62 19.39
C PRO A 166 0.08 5.55 18.41
N VAL A 167 0.15 6.85 18.68
CA VAL A 167 0.82 7.85 17.82
C VAL A 167 2.28 7.47 17.56
N VAL A 168 3.00 7.04 18.59
CA VAL A 168 4.41 6.63 18.47
C VAL A 168 4.55 5.42 17.54
N VAL A 169 3.61 4.47 17.58
CA VAL A 169 3.63 3.30 16.70
C VAL A 169 3.49 3.69 15.23
N HIS A 170 2.59 4.63 14.90
CA HIS A 170 2.44 5.12 13.51
C HIS A 170 3.72 5.76 13.00
N LEU A 171 4.29 6.66 13.81
CA LEU A 171 5.53 7.35 13.45
C LEU A 171 6.67 6.37 13.27
N LEU A 172 6.74 5.31 14.08
CA LEU A 172 7.75 4.27 13.95
C LEU A 172 7.57 3.46 12.66
N VAL A 173 6.35 2.98 12.37
CA VAL A 173 6.08 2.22 11.13
C VAL A 173 6.37 3.07 9.89
N PHE A 174 5.94 4.32 9.90
CA PHE A 174 6.24 5.28 8.83
C PHE A 174 7.74 5.54 8.71
N ALA A 175 8.44 5.78 9.83
CA ALA A 175 9.89 6.00 9.83
C ALA A 175 10.64 4.79 9.28
N VAL A 176 10.27 3.56 9.66
CA VAL A 176 10.89 2.33 9.13
C VAL A 176 10.67 2.23 7.62
N TYR A 177 9.46 2.46 7.13
CA TYR A 177 9.18 2.47 5.69
C TYR A 177 10.01 3.53 4.95
N PHE A 178 10.07 4.75 5.49
CA PHE A 178 10.83 5.85 4.90
C PHE A 178 12.35 5.60 4.95
N TRP A 179 12.85 4.99 6.02
CA TRP A 179 14.26 4.58 6.13
C TRP A 179 14.63 3.52 5.10
N VAL A 180 13.78 2.50 4.90
CA VAL A 180 13.99 1.49 3.86
C VAL A 180 13.99 2.14 2.47
N TYR A 181 13.05 3.04 2.21
CA TYR A 181 13.02 3.84 0.98
C TYR A 181 14.34 4.60 0.76
N TYR A 182 14.79 5.36 1.76
CA TYR A 182 16.00 6.18 1.64
C TYR A 182 17.26 5.33 1.45
N LEU A 183 17.45 4.28 2.25
CA LEU A 183 18.64 3.42 2.16
C LEU A 183 18.72 2.68 0.82
N THR A 184 17.61 2.12 0.35
CA THR A 184 17.59 1.39 -0.93
C THR A 184 17.82 2.32 -2.12
N MET A 185 17.36 3.58 -2.05
CA MET A 185 17.70 4.60 -3.05
C MET A 185 19.20 4.95 -3.03
N GLN A 186 19.78 5.22 -1.86
CA GLN A 186 21.20 5.61 -1.75
C GLN A 186 22.17 4.49 -2.15
N LEU A 187 21.81 3.24 -1.88
CA LEU A 187 22.62 2.07 -2.25
C LEU A 187 22.39 1.60 -3.70
N GLY A 188 21.45 2.22 -4.43
CA GLY A 188 21.09 1.82 -5.79
C GLY A 188 20.34 0.47 -5.89
N TRP A 189 19.79 -0.02 -4.78
CA TRP A 189 19.06 -1.29 -4.71
C TRP A 189 17.56 -1.10 -5.00
N TYR A 190 17.26 -0.52 -6.17
CA TYR A 190 15.90 -0.12 -6.54
C TYR A 190 14.87 -1.27 -6.51
N SER A 191 15.28 -2.49 -6.87
CA SER A 191 14.39 -3.66 -6.84
C SER A 191 13.96 -4.08 -5.43
N LEU A 192 14.69 -3.68 -4.39
CA LEU A 192 14.34 -3.95 -2.99
C LEU A 192 13.46 -2.85 -2.37
N ASN A 193 13.27 -1.72 -3.07
CA ASN A 193 12.57 -0.56 -2.54
C ASN A 193 11.03 -0.74 -2.68
N PRO A 194 10.28 -0.78 -1.57
CA PRO A 194 8.82 -0.89 -1.61
C PRO A 194 8.11 0.17 -2.44
N TYR A 195 8.59 1.41 -2.40
CA TYR A 195 8.02 2.48 -3.22
C TYR A 195 8.14 2.17 -4.72
N VAL A 196 9.30 1.64 -5.15
CA VAL A 196 9.60 1.42 -6.56
C VAL A 196 8.86 0.19 -7.09
N PHE A 197 8.85 -0.91 -6.34
CA PHE A 197 8.20 -2.14 -6.81
C PHE A 197 6.67 -2.09 -6.67
N LEU A 198 6.12 -1.33 -5.71
CA LEU A 198 4.66 -1.17 -5.61
C LEU A 198 4.09 -0.22 -6.66
N ASN A 199 4.93 0.61 -7.29
CA ASN A 199 4.49 1.56 -8.30
C ASN A 199 4.20 0.84 -9.64
N PRO A 200 2.96 0.91 -10.17
CA PRO A 200 2.58 0.21 -11.40
C PRO A 200 3.28 0.71 -12.65
N THR A 201 3.96 1.86 -12.60
CA THR A 201 4.84 2.35 -13.68
C THR A 201 6.09 1.50 -13.87
N GLN A 202 6.51 0.73 -12.85
CA GLN A 202 7.65 -0.21 -12.92
C GLN A 202 8.95 0.39 -13.47
N ALA A 203 9.43 1.47 -12.86
CA ALA A 203 10.76 2.03 -13.17
C ALA A 203 11.91 1.03 -12.97
N ALA A 204 11.72 0.04 -12.08
CA ALA A 204 12.61 -1.11 -11.93
C ALA A 204 11.80 -2.41 -12.09
N VAL A 205 12.50 -3.51 -12.40
CA VAL A 205 11.87 -4.82 -12.58
C VAL A 205 11.24 -5.29 -11.26
N PHE A 206 9.93 -5.47 -11.27
CA PHE A 206 9.21 -6.03 -10.13
C PHE A 206 9.60 -7.50 -9.92
N GLN A 207 10.21 -7.78 -8.77
CA GLN A 207 10.60 -9.13 -8.38
C GLN A 207 9.59 -9.71 -7.40
N VAL A 208 8.74 -10.62 -7.88
CA VAL A 208 7.75 -11.33 -7.06
C VAL A 208 8.36 -11.94 -5.78
N PRO A 209 9.56 -12.57 -5.81
CA PRO A 209 10.15 -13.12 -4.59
C PRO A 209 10.41 -12.07 -3.50
N VAL A 210 10.88 -10.88 -3.89
CA VAL A 210 11.14 -9.78 -2.96
C VAL A 210 9.85 -9.31 -2.32
N TYR A 211 8.81 -9.09 -3.11
CA TYR A 211 7.47 -8.72 -2.61
C TYR A 211 6.95 -9.74 -1.58
N LEU A 212 7.04 -11.04 -1.89
CA LEU A 212 6.61 -12.10 -0.98
C LEU A 212 7.44 -12.14 0.30
N ILE A 213 8.76 -11.93 0.22
CA ILE A 213 9.63 -11.85 1.41
C ILE A 213 9.18 -10.72 2.33
N TYR A 214 8.86 -9.53 1.81
CA TYR A 214 8.35 -8.43 2.63
C TYR A 214 7.00 -8.78 3.28
N VAL A 215 6.03 -9.27 2.52
CA VAL A 215 4.69 -9.57 3.04
C VAL A 215 4.73 -10.71 4.07
N ILE A 216 5.35 -11.83 3.72
CA ILE A 216 5.48 -12.99 4.61
C ILE A 216 6.35 -12.64 5.82
N GLY A 217 7.44 -11.90 5.62
CA GLY A 217 8.31 -11.39 6.68
C GLY A 217 7.56 -10.54 7.69
N MET A 218 6.83 -9.51 7.23
CA MET A 218 6.02 -8.67 8.11
C MET A 218 4.95 -9.47 8.87
N LEU A 219 4.23 -10.38 8.19
CA LEU A 219 3.20 -11.20 8.83
C LEU A 219 3.78 -12.19 9.86
N SER A 220 4.89 -12.87 9.53
CA SER A 220 5.56 -13.79 10.45
C SER A 220 6.14 -13.08 11.67
N ILE A 221 6.84 -11.94 11.47
CA ILE A 221 7.33 -11.11 12.57
C ILE A 221 6.16 -10.63 13.43
N SER A 222 5.07 -10.17 12.80
CA SER A 222 3.89 -9.73 13.55
C SER A 222 3.30 -10.87 14.40
N ALA A 223 3.21 -12.09 13.86
CA ALA A 223 2.70 -13.26 14.59
C ALA A 223 3.59 -13.62 15.78
N VAL A 224 4.92 -13.59 15.61
CA VAL A 224 5.88 -13.82 16.70
C VAL A 224 5.76 -12.74 17.78
N LEU A 225 5.72 -11.46 17.39
CA LEU A 225 5.60 -10.34 18.32
C LEU A 225 4.27 -10.35 19.08
N ILE A 226 3.17 -10.72 18.41
CA ILE A 226 1.85 -10.92 19.04
C ILE A 226 1.90 -12.08 20.05
N ALA A 227 2.54 -13.19 19.70
CA ALA A 227 2.69 -14.33 20.61
C ALA A 227 3.53 -13.97 21.85
N LEU A 228 4.60 -13.19 21.68
CA LEU A 228 5.46 -12.71 22.76
C LEU A 228 4.74 -11.66 23.63
N GLY A 229 4.12 -10.66 23.01
CA GLY A 229 3.32 -9.63 23.69
C GLY A 229 2.15 -10.23 24.46
N GLY A 230 1.57 -11.31 23.93
CA GLY A 230 0.52 -12.10 24.56
C GLY A 230 0.89 -12.74 25.89
N LYS A 231 2.16 -13.05 26.14
CA LYS A 231 2.62 -13.59 27.44
C LYS A 231 2.50 -12.56 28.56
N LYS A 232 2.56 -11.26 28.25
CA LYS A 232 2.37 -10.21 29.26
C LYS A 232 0.97 -10.22 29.86
N TYR A 233 -0.03 -10.73 29.13
CA TYR A 233 -1.42 -10.78 29.59
C TYR A 233 -1.80 -12.13 30.19
N GLU A 234 -0.83 -13.04 30.36
CA GLU A 234 -1.03 -14.43 30.82
C GLU A 234 -1.34 -14.53 32.32
N HIS A 235 -1.00 -13.49 33.10
CA HIS A 235 -1.35 -13.42 34.52
C HIS A 235 -2.80 -12.97 34.79
N LEU A 236 -3.53 -12.56 33.74
CA LEU A 236 -4.90 -12.04 33.83
C LEU A 236 -5.97 -13.05 33.39
N THR A 237 -5.55 -14.19 32.84
CA THR A 237 -6.41 -15.29 32.35
C THR A 237 -6.21 -16.53 33.20
#